data_AF-A0A9N9FYV4-F1
#
_entry.id   AF-A0A9N9FYV4-F1
#
_cell.length_a   1.000
_cell.length_b   1.000
_cell.length_c   1.000
_cell.angle_alpha   90.00
_cell.angle_beta   90.00
_cell.angle_gamma   90.00
#
_symmetry.space_group_name_H-M   'P 1'
#
loop_
_entity.id
_entity.type
_entity.pdbx_description
1 polymer ?
#
loop_
_entity_poly.entity_id
_entity_poly.type
_entity_poly.pdbx_seq_one_letter_code
_entity_poly.pdbx_strand_id
1 'polypeptide(L)'
;MEFDMKNRVDDDNHRQFAPLKFPAFYYCWILNKFGTDAKITDWCFNDILVKRVNLDVFVQQREQRNYVLSEQLEINFKEICDAFKNYSNNINFFKPSHLEIIKKATHVDIIDGLKHHLTKLFTQQLQNSVKCSDNKSSDNMDIDDVSTFTHKRKRCDMGLNDWYNEINKLHDDLNNPSMSDEFGEFLKNIMELISGLNFVSSCDVDEIDRQRESKRHKRKK
;
A
#
# COMPACT_ATOMS: atom_id res chain seq x y z
N MET A 1 42.99 21.90 -35.76
CA MET A 1 42.38 21.57 -34.46
C MET A 1 40.88 21.63 -34.71
N GLU A 2 40.34 20.52 -35.20
CA GLU A 2 38.99 20.40 -35.73
C GLU A 2 38.13 19.83 -34.59
N PHE A 3 37.18 20.63 -34.10
CA PHE A 3 36.26 20.20 -33.06
C PHE A 3 35.25 19.25 -33.69
N ASP A 4 35.39 17.96 -33.38
CA ASP A 4 34.49 16.92 -33.84
C ASP A 4 33.14 17.07 -33.13
N MET A 5 32.23 17.77 -33.79
CA MET A 5 30.85 18.01 -33.38
C MET A 5 29.96 16.96 -34.04
N LYS A 6 30.20 15.68 -33.73
CA LYS A 6 29.33 14.58 -34.18
C LYS A 6 28.97 13.65 -33.04
N ASN A 7 27.64 13.53 -32.87
CA ASN A 7 26.91 12.45 -32.22
C ASN A 7 26.82 12.50 -30.68
N ARG A 8 26.01 13.44 -30.17
CA ARG A 8 25.22 13.25 -28.93
C ARG A 8 23.75 13.01 -29.28
N VAL A 9 23.46 11.98 -30.06
CA VAL A 9 22.07 11.59 -30.37
C VAL A 9 21.63 10.34 -29.58
N ASP A 10 22.54 9.69 -28.85
CA ASP A 10 22.28 8.37 -28.25
C ASP A 10 21.98 8.37 -26.73
N ASP A 11 21.54 9.48 -26.13
CA ASP A 11 21.22 9.50 -24.67
C ASP A 11 19.72 9.74 -24.35
N ASP A 12 18.87 10.00 -25.35
CA ASP A 12 17.42 10.22 -25.11
C ASP A 12 16.58 8.93 -25.15
N ASN A 13 17.11 7.83 -25.70
CA ASN A 13 16.43 6.52 -25.68
C ASN A 13 16.49 5.82 -24.31
N HIS A 14 17.36 6.28 -23.39
CA HIS A 14 17.55 5.66 -22.08
C HIS A 14 16.60 6.17 -20.98
N ARG A 15 15.66 7.05 -21.29
CA ARG A 15 14.75 7.65 -20.28
C ARG A 15 13.27 7.52 -20.59
N GLN A 16 12.85 6.55 -21.38
CA GLN A 16 11.41 6.30 -21.61
C GLN A 16 10.85 5.37 -20.52
N PHE A 17 9.59 5.59 -20.11
CA PHE A 17 8.91 4.63 -19.25
C PHE A 17 8.55 3.39 -20.06
N ALA A 18 8.70 2.21 -19.45
CA ALA A 18 8.42 0.96 -20.13
C ALA A 18 6.91 0.65 -20.14
N PRO A 19 6.34 0.14 -21.24
CA PRO A 19 4.93 -0.23 -21.32
C PRO A 19 4.59 -1.38 -20.35
N LEU A 20 3.29 -1.66 -20.23
CA LEU A 20 2.81 -2.89 -19.61
C LEU A 20 3.35 -4.11 -20.36
N LYS A 21 3.62 -5.22 -19.65
CA LYS A 21 4.14 -6.45 -20.26
C LYS A 21 3.13 -7.15 -21.18
N PHE A 22 1.84 -6.91 -20.93
CA PHE A 22 0.73 -7.43 -21.73
C PHE A 22 -0.24 -6.29 -22.06
N PRO A 23 -1.18 -6.49 -23.00
CA PRO A 23 -2.24 -5.52 -23.25
C PRO A 23 -3.11 -5.29 -22.00
N ALA A 24 -3.63 -4.08 -21.83
CA ALA A 24 -4.45 -3.71 -20.65
C ALA A 24 -5.62 -4.66 -20.39
N PHE A 25 -6.27 -5.19 -21.45
CA PHE A 25 -7.37 -6.15 -21.31
C PHE A 25 -6.97 -7.45 -20.60
N TYR A 26 -5.72 -7.89 -20.73
CA TYR A 26 -5.23 -9.10 -20.08
C TYR A 26 -5.15 -8.89 -18.57
N TYR A 27 -4.60 -7.76 -18.13
CA TYR A 27 -4.62 -7.38 -16.72
C TYR A 27 -6.05 -7.28 -16.20
N CYS A 28 -6.97 -6.70 -16.99
CA CYS A 28 -8.37 -6.53 -16.57
C CYS A 28 -9.00 -7.89 -16.33
N TRP A 29 -8.75 -8.83 -17.23
CA TRP A 29 -9.23 -10.19 -17.12
C TRP A 29 -8.65 -10.90 -15.90
N ILE A 30 -7.34 -10.84 -15.66
CA ILE A 30 -6.71 -11.47 -14.49
C ILE A 30 -7.31 -10.91 -13.19
N LEU A 31 -7.33 -9.60 -13.03
CA LEU A 31 -7.70 -8.96 -11.77
C LEU A 31 -9.21 -9.09 -11.47
N ASN A 32 -10.05 -9.24 -12.50
CA ASN A 32 -11.47 -9.54 -12.32
C ASN A 32 -11.73 -11.04 -12.07
N LYS A 33 -10.87 -11.92 -12.56
CA LYS A 33 -11.09 -13.38 -12.49
C LYS A 33 -10.51 -14.01 -11.23
N PHE A 34 -9.42 -13.47 -10.71
CA PHE A 34 -8.64 -14.06 -9.61
C PHE A 34 -8.65 -13.15 -8.37
N GLY A 35 -8.70 -13.74 -7.17
CA GLY A 35 -8.68 -12.99 -5.91
C GLY A 35 -7.31 -12.40 -5.55
N THR A 36 -7.27 -11.57 -4.49
CA THR A 36 -6.06 -10.90 -3.96
C THR A 36 -4.94 -11.86 -3.55
N ASP A 37 -5.30 -13.09 -3.18
CA ASP A 37 -4.35 -14.11 -2.71
C ASP A 37 -3.66 -14.86 -3.88
N ALA A 38 -4.12 -14.65 -5.12
CA ALA A 38 -3.55 -15.34 -6.28
C ALA A 38 -2.23 -14.69 -6.70
N LYS A 39 -1.19 -15.51 -6.91
CA LYS A 39 0.14 -15.04 -7.36
C LYS A 39 0.09 -14.25 -8.66
N ILE A 40 -0.79 -14.63 -9.60
CA ILE A 40 -0.92 -13.95 -10.88
C ILE A 40 -1.52 -12.56 -10.72
N THR A 41 -2.48 -12.39 -9.80
CA THR A 41 -3.07 -11.11 -9.43
C THR A 41 -2.02 -10.19 -8.82
N ASP A 42 -1.25 -10.69 -7.85
CA ASP A 42 -0.16 -9.95 -7.22
C ASP A 42 0.88 -9.49 -8.25
N TRP A 43 1.30 -10.40 -9.14
CA TRP A 43 2.24 -10.09 -10.21
C TRP A 43 1.70 -9.01 -11.15
N CYS A 44 0.44 -9.13 -11.58
CA CYS A 44 -0.20 -8.15 -12.45
C CYS A 44 -0.27 -6.77 -11.80
N PHE A 45 -0.72 -6.70 -10.54
CA PHE A 45 -0.82 -5.44 -9.81
C PHE A 45 0.56 -4.79 -9.59
N ASN A 46 1.57 -5.59 -9.22
CA ASN A 46 2.95 -5.11 -9.08
C ASN A 46 3.48 -4.48 -10.37
N ASP A 47 3.24 -5.11 -11.52
CA ASP A 47 3.67 -4.57 -12.80
C ASP A 47 2.99 -3.24 -13.11
N ILE A 48 1.67 -3.16 -12.97
CA ILE A 48 0.90 -1.92 -13.19
C ILE A 48 1.37 -0.80 -12.25
N LEU A 49 1.51 -1.09 -10.95
CA LEU A 49 1.91 -0.10 -9.95
C LEU A 49 3.31 0.45 -10.25
N VAL A 50 4.27 -0.43 -10.53
CA VAL A 50 5.64 -0.03 -10.89
C VAL A 50 5.62 0.85 -12.15
N LYS A 51 4.85 0.48 -13.19
CA LYS A 51 4.74 1.30 -14.40
C LYS A 51 4.11 2.65 -14.11
N ARG A 52 3.03 2.69 -13.34
CA ARG A 52 2.30 3.92 -13.01
C ARG A 52 3.14 4.91 -12.22
N VAL A 53 3.91 4.43 -11.23
CA VAL A 53 4.83 5.27 -10.44
C VAL A 53 6.01 5.73 -11.30
N ASN A 54 6.59 4.87 -12.13
CA ASN A 54 7.68 5.28 -13.03
C ASN A 54 7.22 6.33 -14.05
N LEU A 55 5.98 6.18 -14.54
CA LEU A 55 5.35 7.16 -15.43
C LEU A 55 5.16 8.50 -14.70
N ASP A 56 4.74 8.49 -13.43
CA ASP A 56 4.62 9.69 -12.62
C ASP A 56 5.97 10.41 -12.47
N VAL A 57 7.00 9.68 -12.04
CA VAL A 57 8.37 10.20 -11.91
C VAL A 57 8.89 10.73 -13.25
N PHE A 58 8.55 10.08 -14.37
CA PHE A 58 8.90 10.55 -15.71
C PHE A 58 8.23 11.90 -16.04
N VAL A 59 6.95 12.07 -15.70
CA VAL A 59 6.22 13.34 -15.91
C VAL A 59 6.86 14.46 -15.09
N GLN A 60 7.11 14.24 -13.80
CA GLN A 60 7.77 15.21 -12.90
C GLN A 60 9.10 15.75 -13.49
N GLN A 61 9.89 14.87 -14.11
CA GLN A 61 11.18 15.26 -14.72
C GLN A 61 11.03 16.05 -16.03
N ARG A 62 9.93 15.83 -16.76
CA ARG A 62 9.72 16.35 -18.13
C ARG A 62 8.85 17.60 -18.16
N GLU A 63 8.01 17.85 -17.15
CA GLU A 63 7.28 19.13 -16.99
C GLU A 63 8.23 20.33 -16.96
N GLN A 64 9.48 20.12 -16.53
CA GLN A 64 10.51 21.15 -16.53
C GLN A 64 11.13 21.44 -17.92
N ARG A 65 10.76 20.69 -18.98
CA ARG A 65 11.48 20.69 -20.27
C ARG A 65 10.62 20.84 -21.54
N ASN A 66 9.32 21.14 -21.45
CA ASN A 66 8.41 21.27 -22.61
C ASN A 66 8.54 20.08 -23.60
N TYR A 67 8.55 18.86 -23.07
CA TYR A 67 8.70 17.65 -23.87
C TYR A 67 7.37 17.23 -24.51
N VAL A 68 7.39 16.90 -25.79
CA VAL A 68 6.25 16.35 -26.54
C VAL A 68 6.37 14.83 -26.61
N LEU A 69 5.32 14.11 -26.20
CA LEU A 69 5.26 12.66 -26.27
C LEU A 69 5.09 12.21 -27.73
N SER A 70 5.68 11.06 -28.09
CA SER A 70 5.32 10.39 -29.34
C SER A 70 3.94 9.72 -29.19
N GLU A 71 3.22 9.52 -30.30
CA GLU A 71 1.91 8.86 -30.31
C GLU A 71 1.93 7.49 -29.59
N GLN A 72 2.97 6.68 -29.82
CA GLN A 72 3.11 5.39 -29.14
C GLN A 72 3.27 5.54 -27.62
N LEU A 73 3.97 6.58 -27.18
CA LEU A 73 4.18 6.85 -25.77
C LEU A 73 2.90 7.36 -25.12
N GLU A 74 2.10 8.17 -25.83
CA GLU A 74 0.76 8.58 -25.39
C GLU A 74 -0.20 7.39 -25.23
N ILE A 75 -0.17 6.43 -26.17
CA ILE A 75 -0.97 5.19 -26.07
C ILE A 75 -0.54 4.41 -24.82
N ASN A 76 0.76 4.18 -24.62
CA ASN A 76 1.27 3.46 -23.46
C ASN A 76 0.93 4.18 -22.15
N PHE A 77 1.01 5.52 -22.15
CA PHE A 77 0.65 6.36 -21.01
C PHE A 77 -0.80 6.12 -20.60
N LYS A 78 -1.70 6.23 -21.58
CA LYS A 78 -3.12 6.02 -21.38
C LYS A 78 -3.43 4.61 -20.89
N GLU A 79 -2.83 3.58 -21.50
CA GLU A 79 -3.04 2.19 -21.09
C GLU A 79 -2.64 1.94 -19.64
N ILE A 80 -1.51 2.48 -19.17
CA ILE A 80 -1.04 2.34 -17.79
C ILE A 80 -2.02 3.05 -16.83
N CYS A 81 -2.44 4.27 -17.16
CA CYS A 81 -3.37 5.04 -16.33
C CYS A 81 -4.75 4.38 -16.25
N ASP A 82 -5.30 3.94 -17.39
CA ASP A 82 -6.60 3.27 -17.47
C ASP A 82 -6.57 1.94 -16.73
N ALA A 83 -5.49 1.16 -16.89
CA ALA A 83 -5.24 -0.04 -16.11
C ALA A 83 -5.27 0.30 -14.61
N PHE A 84 -4.39 1.18 -14.15
CA PHE A 84 -4.29 1.54 -12.73
C PHE A 84 -5.63 2.00 -12.13
N LYS A 85 -6.33 2.92 -12.82
CA LYS A 85 -7.64 3.46 -12.40
C LYS A 85 -8.72 2.38 -12.30
N ASN A 86 -8.74 1.43 -13.24
CA ASN A 86 -9.71 0.34 -13.17
C ASN A 86 -9.47 -0.55 -11.95
N TYR A 87 -8.24 -0.67 -11.44
CA TYR A 87 -7.96 -1.56 -10.32
C TYR A 87 -8.07 -0.89 -8.96
N SER A 88 -7.58 0.34 -8.81
CA SER A 88 -7.67 1.08 -7.54
C SER A 88 -9.12 1.24 -7.05
N ASN A 89 -10.10 1.23 -7.98
CA ASN A 89 -11.52 1.36 -7.67
C ASN A 89 -12.25 0.03 -7.36
N ASN A 90 -11.79 -1.09 -7.90
CA ASN A 90 -12.59 -2.34 -7.89
C ASN A 90 -12.19 -3.31 -6.78
N ILE A 91 -10.90 -3.49 -6.52
CA ILE A 91 -10.39 -4.48 -5.56
C ILE A 91 -9.07 -3.98 -4.96
N ASN A 92 -8.88 -4.24 -3.68
CA ASN A 92 -7.80 -3.65 -2.92
C ASN A 92 -6.53 -4.54 -2.87
N PHE A 93 -5.60 -4.33 -3.79
CA PHE A 93 -4.40 -5.18 -3.97
C PHE A 93 -3.12 -4.64 -3.33
N PHE A 94 -3.16 -3.47 -2.68
CA PHE A 94 -1.97 -2.92 -2.05
C PHE A 94 -1.46 -3.81 -0.91
N LYS A 95 -0.14 -3.80 -0.74
CA LYS A 95 0.62 -4.48 0.31
C LYS A 95 1.63 -3.51 0.92
N PRO A 96 2.09 -3.76 2.17
CA PRO A 96 3.09 -2.92 2.82
C PRO A 96 4.34 -2.68 1.95
N SER A 97 4.82 -3.72 1.27
CA SER A 97 5.99 -3.67 0.38
C SER A 97 5.85 -2.68 -0.79
N HIS A 98 4.63 -2.23 -1.11
CA HIS A 98 4.41 -1.23 -2.17
C HIS A 98 4.78 0.18 -1.75
N LEU A 99 4.84 0.47 -0.44
CA LEU A 99 5.16 1.81 0.06
C LEU A 99 6.53 2.30 -0.42
N GLU A 100 7.52 1.40 -0.51
CA GLU A 100 8.86 1.72 -1.03
C GLU A 100 8.86 2.20 -2.49
N ILE A 101 7.89 1.77 -3.28
CA ILE A 101 7.71 2.20 -4.66
C ILE A 101 6.90 3.50 -4.66
N ILE A 102 5.77 3.52 -3.96
CA ILE A 102 4.81 4.64 -3.95
C ILE A 102 5.40 5.91 -3.35
N LYS A 103 6.40 5.82 -2.46
CA LYS A 103 7.01 6.99 -1.81
C LYS A 103 7.59 8.04 -2.77
N LYS A 104 7.81 7.66 -4.03
CA LYS A 104 8.32 8.55 -5.10
C LYS A 104 7.22 9.24 -5.89
N ALA A 105 5.96 8.84 -5.68
CA ALA A 105 4.83 9.34 -6.44
C ALA A 105 4.38 10.71 -5.89
N THR A 106 4.04 11.62 -6.78
CA THR A 106 3.42 12.92 -6.49
C THR A 106 1.97 12.94 -6.98
N HIS A 107 1.62 12.12 -7.98
CA HIS A 107 0.31 12.18 -8.59
C HIS A 107 -0.79 11.65 -7.65
N VAL A 108 -1.87 12.42 -7.57
CA VAL A 108 -2.93 12.25 -6.57
C VAL A 108 -3.66 10.91 -6.67
N ASP A 109 -3.86 10.36 -7.88
CA ASP A 109 -4.54 9.07 -8.07
C ASP A 109 -3.83 7.88 -7.39
N ILE A 110 -2.50 7.90 -7.33
CA ILE A 110 -1.69 6.88 -6.67
C ILE A 110 -1.83 7.05 -5.15
N ILE A 111 -1.64 8.28 -4.66
CA ILE A 111 -1.66 8.61 -3.23
C ILE A 111 -3.06 8.38 -2.66
N ASP A 112 -4.11 8.88 -3.32
CA ASP A 112 -5.49 8.72 -2.89
C ASP A 112 -5.95 7.26 -2.94
N GLY A 113 -5.50 6.49 -3.94
CA GLY A 113 -5.76 5.05 -4.02
C GLY A 113 -5.24 4.32 -2.79
N LEU A 114 -4.01 4.63 -2.37
CA LEU A 114 -3.41 4.07 -1.16
C LEU A 114 -4.08 4.62 0.12
N LYS A 115 -4.42 5.91 0.17
CA LYS A 115 -5.14 6.53 1.29
C LYS A 115 -6.48 5.88 1.53
N HIS A 116 -7.25 5.64 0.46
CA HIS A 116 -8.52 4.93 0.54
C HIS A 116 -8.33 3.50 1.07
N HIS A 117 -7.31 2.77 0.59
CA HIS A 117 -6.95 1.45 1.10
C HIS A 117 -6.72 1.49 2.61
N LEU A 118 -5.79 2.33 3.08
CA LEU A 118 -5.35 2.33 4.47
C LEU A 118 -6.45 2.81 5.40
N THR A 119 -7.19 3.85 5.01
CA THR A 119 -8.32 4.34 5.81
C THR A 119 -9.34 3.23 6.03
N LYS A 120 -9.69 2.50 4.96
CA LYS A 120 -10.62 1.37 5.04
C LYS A 120 -10.06 0.25 5.93
N LEU A 121 -8.78 -0.10 5.76
CA LEU A 121 -8.11 -1.15 6.52
C LEU A 121 -8.09 -0.85 8.03
N PHE A 122 -7.65 0.34 8.44
CA PHE A 122 -7.56 0.72 9.85
C PHE A 122 -8.94 1.00 10.48
N THR A 123 -9.89 1.56 9.73
CA THR A 123 -11.26 1.80 10.24
C THR A 123 -12.02 0.49 10.46
N GLN A 124 -11.85 -0.51 9.57
CA GLN A 124 -12.46 -1.82 9.75
C GLN A 124 -11.98 -2.52 11.03
N GLN A 125 -10.72 -2.33 11.41
CA GLN A 125 -10.20 -2.88 12.68
C GLN A 125 -10.91 -2.29 13.89
N LEU A 126 -11.18 -0.97 13.89
CA LEU A 126 -11.94 -0.31 14.96
C LEU A 126 -13.35 -0.90 15.11
N GLN A 127 -14.03 -1.13 13.99
CA GLN A 127 -15.37 -1.73 14.02
C GLN A 127 -15.37 -3.16 14.55
N ASN A 128 -14.30 -3.92 14.29
CA ASN A 128 -14.14 -5.29 14.77
C ASN A 128 -13.74 -5.34 16.25
N SER A 129 -12.91 -4.41 16.72
CA SER A 129 -12.51 -4.34 18.14
C SER A 129 -13.68 -3.95 19.05
N VAL A 130 -14.53 -3.01 18.62
CA VAL A 130 -15.75 -2.60 19.35
C VAL A 130 -16.73 -3.76 19.47
N LYS A 131 -16.99 -4.51 18.39
CA LYS A 131 -17.93 -5.64 18.37
C LYS A 131 -17.51 -6.82 19.28
N CYS A 132 -16.23 -6.96 19.60
CA CYS A 132 -15.75 -7.99 20.53
C CYS A 132 -15.84 -7.56 22.00
N SER A 133 -16.00 -6.26 22.29
CA SER A 133 -16.11 -5.75 23.66
C SER A 133 -17.51 -5.92 24.26
N ASP A 134 -18.55 -6.01 23.43
CA ASP A 134 -19.95 -6.00 23.88
C ASP A 134 -20.51 -7.39 24.29
N ASN A 135 -19.73 -8.48 24.15
CA ASN A 135 -20.15 -9.82 24.57
C ASN A 135 -19.70 -10.20 25.98
N LYS A 136 -19.75 -9.24 26.92
CA LYS A 136 -19.60 -9.51 28.36
C LYS A 136 -20.90 -9.18 29.12
N SER A 137 -21.99 -9.82 28.74
CA SER A 137 -23.10 -10.11 29.66
C SER A 137 -24.05 -11.13 29.05
N SER A 138 -23.98 -12.37 29.53
CA SER A 138 -25.11 -12.99 30.24
C SER A 138 -24.65 -14.37 30.68
N ASP A 139 -24.54 -14.54 31.99
CA ASP A 139 -24.66 -15.86 32.60
C ASP A 139 -25.99 -16.50 32.21
N ASN A 140 -25.98 -17.83 32.14
CA ASN A 140 -27.09 -18.78 32.00
C ASN A 140 -27.65 -19.02 30.59
N MET A 141 -27.24 -20.11 29.95
CA MET A 141 -28.10 -21.30 29.84
C MET A 141 -27.38 -22.48 29.19
N ASP A 142 -27.76 -23.65 29.68
CA ASP A 142 -27.33 -24.99 29.35
C ASP A 142 -27.90 -25.52 28.01
N ILE A 143 -27.15 -26.45 27.41
CA ILE A 143 -27.58 -27.64 26.62
C ILE A 143 -27.73 -27.55 25.08
N ASP A 144 -26.99 -28.49 24.47
CA ASP A 144 -27.08 -29.26 23.21
C ASP A 144 -26.75 -28.67 21.81
N ASP A 145 -25.63 -29.21 21.31
CA ASP A 145 -25.47 -29.90 20.02
C ASP A 145 -26.01 -29.21 18.77
N VAL A 146 -25.12 -28.56 18.01
CA VAL A 146 -24.78 -28.99 16.63
C VAL A 146 -23.42 -28.39 16.31
N SER A 147 -22.50 -29.28 15.93
CA SER A 147 -21.22 -28.99 15.29
C SER A 147 -21.35 -28.07 14.06
N THR A 148 -21.37 -26.77 14.30
CA THR A 148 -20.94 -25.79 13.31
C THR A 148 -19.63 -25.21 13.81
N PHE A 149 -18.54 -25.92 13.50
CA PHE A 149 -17.21 -25.32 13.39
C PHE A 149 -17.26 -24.26 12.29
N THR A 150 -17.90 -23.13 12.58
CA THR A 150 -17.56 -21.88 11.91
C THR A 150 -16.16 -21.58 12.40
N HIS A 151 -15.18 -21.92 11.56
CA HIS A 151 -13.86 -21.33 11.66
C HIS A 151 -14.05 -19.81 11.56
N LYS A 152 -14.28 -19.15 12.71
CA LYS A 152 -14.08 -17.71 12.88
C LYS A 152 -12.62 -17.49 12.55
N ARG A 153 -12.36 -17.22 11.27
CA ARG A 153 -11.04 -16.97 10.71
C ARG A 153 -10.41 -15.88 11.57
N LYS A 154 -9.37 -16.25 12.30
CA LYS A 154 -8.37 -15.38 12.89
C LYS A 154 -7.52 -14.73 11.78
N ARG A 155 -8.17 -14.16 10.76
CA ARG A 155 -7.56 -13.45 9.62
C ARG A 155 -7.88 -11.97 9.78
N CYS A 156 -7.02 -11.23 10.48
CA CYS A 156 -6.87 -9.78 10.23
C CYS A 156 -5.62 -9.16 10.88
N ASP A 157 -5.08 -9.74 11.96
CA ASP A 157 -4.08 -9.00 12.74
C ASP A 157 -2.67 -8.99 12.13
N MET A 158 -2.24 -10.04 11.42
CA MET A 158 -0.87 -10.08 10.84
C MET A 158 -0.65 -9.01 9.75
N GLY A 159 -1.62 -8.83 8.85
CA GLY A 159 -1.48 -7.85 7.76
C GLY A 159 -1.49 -6.39 8.24
N LEU A 160 -2.24 -6.09 9.30
CA LEU A 160 -2.31 -4.76 9.90
C LEU A 160 -1.01 -4.35 10.58
N ASN A 161 -0.38 -5.28 11.31
CA ASN A 161 0.94 -5.04 11.90
C ASN A 161 2.01 -4.80 10.83
N ASP A 162 1.99 -5.57 9.74
CA ASP A 162 2.95 -5.36 8.65
C ASP A 162 2.78 -3.96 8.03
N TRP A 163 1.53 -3.51 7.86
CA TRP A 163 1.24 -2.14 7.42
C TRP A 163 1.74 -1.11 8.42
N TYR A 164 1.41 -1.26 9.70
CA TYR A 164 1.84 -0.33 10.74
C TYR A 164 3.37 -0.21 10.83
N ASN A 165 4.07 -1.34 10.81
CA ASN A 165 5.53 -1.39 10.89
C ASN A 165 6.18 -0.69 9.68
N GLU A 166 5.67 -0.94 8.47
CA GLU A 166 6.24 -0.32 7.26
C GLU A 166 5.94 1.18 7.19
N ILE A 167 4.75 1.61 7.62
CA ILE A 167 4.40 3.03 7.73
C ILE A 167 5.28 3.72 8.78
N ASN A 168 5.46 3.14 9.96
CA ASN A 168 6.33 3.69 11.00
C ASN A 168 7.78 3.83 10.53
N LYS A 169 8.31 2.78 9.89
CA LYS A 169 9.66 2.81 9.32
C LYS A 169 9.84 3.98 8.34
N LEU A 170 8.86 4.21 7.46
CA LEU A 170 8.91 5.33 6.53
C LEU A 170 8.69 6.68 7.20
N HIS A 171 7.88 6.73 8.26
CA HIS A 171 7.66 7.94 9.04
C HIS A 171 8.93 8.37 9.79
N ASP A 172 9.69 7.42 10.35
CA ASP A 172 10.99 7.70 10.98
C ASP A 172 12.00 8.23 9.95
N ASP A 173 11.83 7.86 8.69
CA ASP A 173 12.61 8.29 7.53
C ASP A 173 11.97 9.47 6.76
N LEU A 174 11.16 10.32 7.39
CA LEU A 174 10.51 11.48 6.72
C LEU A 174 11.48 12.47 6.06
N ASN A 175 12.74 12.50 6.50
CA ASN A 175 13.80 13.33 5.89
C ASN A 175 14.48 12.66 4.68
N ASN A 176 13.95 11.54 4.19
CA ASN A 176 14.53 10.81 3.08
C ASN A 176 14.39 11.61 1.77
N PRO A 177 15.51 11.95 1.09
CA PRO A 177 15.48 12.76 -0.13
C PRO A 177 14.83 12.04 -1.34
N SER A 178 14.55 10.74 -1.23
CA SER A 178 13.81 9.98 -2.25
C SER A 178 12.29 9.96 -2.06
N MET A 179 11.79 10.53 -0.96
CA MET A 179 10.38 10.68 -0.67
C MET A 179 9.86 11.97 -1.32
N SER A 180 8.71 11.91 -1.99
CA SER A 180 8.02 13.12 -2.47
C SER A 180 7.38 13.87 -1.30
N ASP A 181 7.24 15.19 -1.44
CA ASP A 181 6.58 16.03 -0.45
C ASP A 181 5.12 15.62 -0.25
N GLU A 182 4.42 15.28 -1.34
CA GLU A 182 3.03 14.81 -1.34
C GLU A 182 2.88 13.48 -0.59
N PHE A 183 3.85 12.56 -0.76
CA PHE A 183 3.83 11.30 0.01
C PHE A 183 4.18 11.53 1.48
N GLY A 184 5.10 12.45 1.78
CA GLY A 184 5.44 12.83 3.16
C GLY A 184 4.24 13.43 3.90
N GLU A 185 3.46 14.30 3.25
CA GLU A 185 2.21 14.82 3.79
C GLU A 185 1.17 13.71 3.99
N PHE A 186 1.04 12.81 3.01
CA PHE A 186 0.20 11.62 3.14
C PHE A 186 0.57 10.75 4.35
N LEU A 187 1.86 10.48 4.58
CA LEU A 187 2.32 9.69 5.73
C LEU A 187 1.95 10.34 7.06
N LYS A 188 2.13 11.66 7.19
CA LYS A 188 1.74 12.41 8.39
C LYS A 188 0.25 12.26 8.67
N ASN A 189 -0.59 12.48 7.65
CA ASN A 189 -2.05 12.36 7.76
C ASN A 189 -2.49 10.94 8.17
N ILE A 190 -1.86 9.90 7.63
CA ILE A 190 -2.16 8.51 8.01
C ILE A 190 -1.69 8.21 9.43
N MET A 191 -0.53 8.70 9.86
CA MET A 191 -0.03 8.49 11.22
C MET A 191 -0.91 9.17 12.28
N GLU A 192 -1.42 10.36 11.99
CA GLU A 192 -2.41 11.03 12.83
C GLU A 192 -3.70 10.20 12.94
N LEU A 193 -4.19 9.64 11.83
CA LEU A 193 -5.34 8.75 11.81
C LEU A 193 -5.10 7.51 12.70
N ILE A 194 -3.98 6.81 12.52
CA ILE A 194 -3.63 5.62 13.30
C ILE A 194 -3.54 5.94 14.80
N SER A 195 -2.91 7.06 15.14
CA SER A 195 -2.77 7.52 16.52
C SER A 195 -4.13 7.84 17.15
N GLY A 196 -5.03 8.51 16.40
CA GLY A 196 -6.39 8.80 16.84
C GLY A 196 -7.25 7.54 17.05
N LEU A 197 -6.92 6.43 16.40
CA LEU A 197 -7.61 5.15 16.56
C LEU A 197 -7.16 4.35 17.80
N ASN A 198 -6.20 4.86 18.60
CA ASN A 198 -5.56 4.12 19.69
C ASN A 198 -5.06 2.74 19.25
N PHE A 199 -4.57 2.63 18.01
CA PHE A 199 -4.02 1.38 17.52
C PHE A 199 -2.76 1.04 18.33
N VAL A 200 -2.80 -0.08 19.06
CA VAL A 200 -1.64 -0.63 19.78
C VAL A 200 -1.13 -1.81 18.98
N SER A 201 0.11 -1.73 18.49
CA SER A 201 0.73 -2.84 17.77
C SER A 201 0.81 -4.06 18.69
N SER A 202 0.65 -5.28 18.17
CA SER A 202 0.78 -6.47 19.02
C SER A 202 2.18 -6.61 19.64
N CYS A 203 3.21 -5.98 19.05
CA CYS A 203 4.55 -5.89 19.63
C CYS A 203 4.55 -5.14 20.98
N ASP A 204 3.67 -4.16 21.15
CA ASP A 204 3.54 -3.41 22.39
C ASP A 204 2.81 -4.23 23.46
N VAL A 205 1.90 -5.12 23.05
CA VAL A 205 1.17 -6.00 23.98
C VAL A 205 2.13 -6.97 24.68
N ASP A 206 3.07 -7.57 23.94
CA ASP A 206 4.07 -8.48 24.49
C ASP A 206 5.05 -7.77 25.45
N GLU A 207 5.37 -6.51 25.20
CA GLU A 207 6.21 -5.69 26.08
C GLU A 207 5.43 -5.23 27.33
N ILE A 208 4.16 -4.86 27.17
CA ILE A 208 3.25 -4.54 28.29
C ILE A 208 3.07 -5.75 29.21
N ASP A 209 2.90 -6.95 28.64
CA ASP A 209 2.76 -8.18 29.42
C ASP A 209 4.08 -8.59 30.09
N ARG A 210 5.23 -8.43 29.41
CA ARG A 210 6.56 -8.59 30.04
C ARG A 210 6.77 -7.62 31.21
N GLN A 211 6.38 -6.36 31.08
CA GLN A 211 6.48 -5.39 32.16
C GLN A 211 5.53 -5.69 33.32
N ARG A 212 4.34 -6.23 33.05
CA ARG A 212 3.39 -6.69 34.09
C ARG A 212 3.93 -7.91 34.84
N GLU A 213 4.54 -8.87 34.14
CA GLU A 213 5.10 -10.08 34.73
C GLU A 213 6.32 -9.76 35.61
N SER A 214 7.18 -8.84 35.16
CA SER A 214 8.32 -8.30 35.92
C SER A 214 7.89 -7.59 37.22
N LYS A 215 6.79 -6.82 37.18
CA LYS A 215 6.22 -6.16 38.37
C LYS A 215 5.61 -7.16 39.37
N ARG A 216 5.05 -8.29 38.90
CA ARG A 216 4.53 -9.36 39.76
C ARG A 216 5.63 -10.08 40.53
N HIS A 217 6.79 -10.28 39.92
CA HIS A 217 7.93 -10.95 40.55
C HIS A 217 8.61 -10.08 41.63
N LYS A 218 8.57 -8.75 41.49
CA LYS A 218 9.09 -7.81 42.51
C LYS A 218 8.19 -7.67 43.75
N ARG A 219 6.91 -8.05 43.67
CA ARG A 219 5.96 -7.99 44.81
C ARG A 219 5.92 -9.27 45.65
N LYS A 220 6.59 -10.34 45.19
CA LYS A 220 6.65 -11.65 45.88
C LYS A 220 7.98 -11.89 46.63
N LYS A 221 8.85 -10.88 46.69
CA LYS A 221 10.04 -10.83 47.54
C LYS A 221 9.81 -9.79 48.62
#